data_AF-A0A947HC99-F1
#
_entry.id   AF-A0A947HC99-F1
#
_cell.length_a   1.000
_cell.length_b   1.000
_cell.length_c   1.000
_cell.angle_alpha   90.00
_cell.angle_beta   90.00
_cell.angle_gamma   90.00
#
_symmetry.space_group_name_H-M   'P 1'
#
loop_
_entity.id
_entity.type
_entity.pdbx_description
1 polymer ?
#
loop_
_entity_poly.entity_id
_entity_poly.type
_entity_poly.pdbx_seq_one_letter_code
_entity_poly.pdbx_strand_id
1 'polypeptide(L)'
;MNQFGWAFFSFSLIFVWIFALDVIVSDIQFSGPLLTGQAIIETVQATSSTENKSRVYAYNFHFQHEGKAYQARAFKTGQTEPLGTQVPIEFKAENPNIARISQSGFRASTFGHGVLFVLLFPIAGLLLIVQGLFMGLKIWKLLVQGQLLQVPLSEKQDTGTAVKINGNTYPVYKLVFEYTVQGQKYQTVLKTHEVERLLDEPEETLLYLPENPRVAFPVDAIPGHFSINEGVFVCQNPARSPLLLLLPLFSGLFISLMVLSRI
;
A
#
# COMPACT_ATOMS: atom_id res chain seq x y z
N MET A 1 6.60 10.24 7.54
CA MET A 1 5.99 8.91 7.31
C MET A 1 4.93 8.92 6.20
N ASN A 2 3.99 9.87 6.16
CA ASN A 2 2.89 9.84 5.18
C ASN A 2 3.36 9.86 3.70
N GLN A 3 4.34 10.72 3.35
CA GLN A 3 4.90 10.78 1.99
C GLN A 3 5.53 9.45 1.53
N PHE A 4 6.29 8.79 2.42
CA PHE A 4 6.86 7.47 2.15
C PHE A 4 5.75 6.43 1.97
N GLY A 5 4.70 6.47 2.79
CA GLY A 5 3.52 5.62 2.63
C GLY A 5 2.88 5.74 1.25
N TRP A 6 2.64 6.97 0.77
CA TRP A 6 2.11 7.23 -0.57
C TRP A 6 3.04 6.75 -1.68
N ALA A 7 4.34 7.04 -1.59
CA ALA A 7 5.30 6.60 -2.58
C ALA A 7 5.39 5.07 -2.64
N PHE A 8 5.46 4.41 -1.49
CA PHE A 8 5.53 2.95 -1.38
C PHE A 8 4.25 2.29 -1.89
N PHE A 9 3.08 2.79 -1.49
CA PHE A 9 1.79 2.32 -1.98
C PHE A 9 1.72 2.42 -3.52
N SER A 10 2.00 3.59 -4.07
CA SER A 10 1.93 3.84 -5.51
C SER A 10 2.88 2.95 -6.31
N PHE A 11 4.14 2.85 -5.86
CA PHE A 11 5.14 2.01 -6.50
C PHE A 11 4.75 0.52 -6.44
N SER A 12 4.20 0.08 -5.29
CA SER A 12 3.80 -1.32 -5.12
C SER A 12 2.62 -1.74 -6.00
N LEU A 13 1.75 -0.82 -6.41
CA LEU A 13 0.62 -1.10 -7.30
C LEU A 13 1.05 -1.56 -8.70
N ILE A 14 2.25 -1.18 -9.16
CA ILE A 14 2.80 -1.66 -10.42
C ILE A 14 2.94 -3.19 -10.40
N PHE A 15 3.35 -3.77 -9.27
CA PHE A 15 3.45 -5.23 -9.13
C PHE A 15 2.08 -5.89 -9.13
N VAL A 16 1.08 -5.27 -8.48
CA VAL A 16 -0.30 -5.76 -8.52
C VAL A 16 -0.81 -5.79 -9.96
N TRP A 17 -0.56 -4.74 -10.72
CA TRP A 17 -0.97 -4.64 -12.13
C TRP A 17 -0.34 -5.69 -13.02
N ILE A 18 0.98 -5.87 -12.91
CA ILE A 18 1.74 -6.78 -13.76
C ILE A 18 1.44 -8.25 -13.41
N PHE A 19 1.29 -8.56 -12.13
CA PHE A 19 1.30 -9.95 -11.67
C PHE A 19 -0.04 -10.44 -11.11
N ALA A 20 -0.64 -9.70 -10.18
CA ALA A 20 -1.80 -10.18 -9.43
C ALA A 20 -3.11 -9.98 -10.19
N LEU A 21 -3.21 -8.91 -10.99
CA LEU A 21 -4.46 -8.54 -11.66
C LEU A 21 -4.97 -9.63 -12.61
N ASP A 22 -4.06 -10.27 -13.37
CA ASP A 22 -4.40 -11.38 -14.28
C ASP A 22 -5.03 -12.56 -13.53
N VAL A 23 -4.47 -12.92 -12.36
CA VAL A 23 -4.99 -13.99 -11.51
C VAL A 23 -6.37 -13.62 -10.95
N ILE A 24 -6.52 -12.41 -10.40
CA ILE A 24 -7.78 -11.94 -9.80
C ILE A 24 -8.89 -11.87 -10.84
N VAL A 25 -8.60 -11.31 -12.02
CA VAL A 25 -9.56 -11.23 -13.13
C VAL A 25 -9.94 -12.63 -13.59
N SER A 26 -8.98 -13.55 -13.70
CA SER A 26 -9.26 -14.94 -14.04
C SER A 26 -10.19 -15.60 -13.02
N ASP A 27 -9.91 -15.50 -11.72
CA ASP A 27 -10.77 -16.09 -10.67
C ASP A 27 -12.20 -15.53 -10.72
N ILE A 28 -12.35 -14.22 -10.95
CA ILE A 28 -13.67 -13.59 -11.12
C ILE A 28 -14.36 -14.09 -12.39
N GLN A 29 -13.64 -14.16 -13.51
CA GLN A 29 -14.15 -14.64 -14.79
C GLN A 29 -14.61 -16.10 -14.73
N PHE A 30 -13.97 -16.94 -13.94
CA PHE A 30 -14.34 -18.36 -13.78
C PHE A 30 -15.14 -18.64 -12.50
N SER A 31 -15.63 -17.59 -11.83
CA SER A 31 -16.62 -17.73 -10.77
C SER A 31 -18.01 -17.98 -11.35
N GLY A 32 -18.79 -18.85 -10.69
CA GLY A 32 -20.15 -19.20 -11.08
C GLY A 32 -20.26 -20.48 -11.92
N PRO A 33 -21.43 -20.75 -12.51
CA PRO A 33 -21.67 -21.95 -13.30
C PRO A 33 -20.88 -21.93 -14.61
N LEU A 34 -20.24 -23.04 -14.93
CA LEU A 34 -19.45 -23.25 -16.14
C LEU A 34 -20.02 -24.44 -16.92
N LEU A 35 -20.02 -24.33 -18.25
CA LEU A 35 -20.26 -25.45 -19.14
C LEU A 35 -18.96 -26.17 -19.44
N THR A 36 -19.04 -27.45 -19.75
CA THR A 36 -17.89 -28.27 -20.13
C THR A 36 -17.93 -28.61 -21.61
N GLY A 37 -16.77 -28.81 -22.20
CA GLY A 37 -16.63 -29.17 -23.61
C GLY A 37 -15.25 -29.71 -23.94
N GLN A 38 -14.98 -29.86 -25.24
CA GLN A 38 -13.67 -30.24 -25.77
C GLN A 38 -13.14 -29.14 -26.68
N ALA A 39 -11.84 -28.89 -26.59
CA ALA A 39 -11.12 -27.97 -27.47
C ALA A 39 -9.91 -28.64 -28.10
N ILE A 40 -9.38 -28.03 -29.16
CA ILE A 40 -8.17 -28.48 -29.82
C ILE A 40 -7.08 -27.42 -29.63
N ILE A 41 -5.90 -27.85 -29.19
CA ILE A 41 -4.73 -26.98 -29.09
C ILE A 41 -4.23 -26.63 -30.49
N GLU A 42 -4.24 -25.35 -30.82
CA GLU A 42 -3.85 -24.84 -32.13
C GLU A 42 -2.39 -24.37 -32.16
N THR A 43 -1.97 -23.67 -31.10
CA THR A 43 -0.59 -23.15 -31.00
C THR A 43 -0.07 -23.22 -29.57
N VAL A 44 1.23 -23.46 -29.44
CA VAL A 44 1.98 -23.43 -28.17
C VAL A 44 3.14 -22.46 -28.33
N GLN A 45 3.22 -21.46 -27.46
CA GLN A 45 4.22 -20.40 -27.50
C GLN A 45 4.91 -20.26 -26.15
N ALA A 46 6.24 -20.17 -26.14
CA ALA A 46 6.96 -19.82 -24.91
C ALA A 46 6.70 -18.36 -24.56
N THR A 47 6.34 -18.09 -23.31
CA THR A 47 6.23 -16.72 -22.80
C THR A 47 7.60 -16.18 -22.37
N SER A 48 7.71 -14.90 -22.07
CA SER A 48 8.89 -14.33 -21.41
C SER A 48 8.99 -14.71 -19.92
N SER A 49 7.95 -15.34 -19.35
CA SER A 49 7.83 -15.62 -17.93
C SER A 49 8.43 -16.96 -17.51
N THR A 50 8.91 -17.01 -16.27
CA THR A 50 9.38 -18.25 -15.61
C THR A 50 8.83 -18.33 -14.20
N GLU A 51 8.54 -19.55 -13.73
CA GLU A 51 8.08 -19.86 -12.38
C GLU A 51 8.93 -21.02 -11.85
N ASN A 52 9.60 -20.83 -10.71
CA ASN A 52 10.53 -21.82 -10.14
C ASN A 52 11.57 -22.34 -11.15
N LYS A 53 12.16 -21.42 -11.94
CA LYS A 53 13.13 -21.69 -13.02
C LYS A 53 12.58 -22.50 -14.20
N SER A 54 11.27 -22.78 -14.23
CA SER A 54 10.59 -23.45 -15.33
C SER A 54 9.86 -22.42 -16.19
N ARG A 55 9.94 -22.58 -17.52
CA ARG A 55 9.29 -21.68 -18.49
C ARG A 55 7.77 -21.81 -18.42
N VAL A 56 7.05 -20.70 -18.55
CA VAL A 56 5.59 -20.71 -18.75
C VAL A 56 5.29 -20.70 -20.24
N TYR A 57 4.41 -21.61 -20.70
CA TYR A 57 3.94 -21.70 -22.07
C TYR A 57 2.49 -21.25 -22.18
N ALA A 58 2.18 -20.50 -23.23
CA ALA A 58 0.83 -20.11 -23.63
C ALA A 58 0.30 -21.07 -24.70
N TYR A 59 -0.94 -21.50 -24.51
CA TYR A 59 -1.66 -22.44 -25.37
C TYR A 59 -2.88 -21.73 -25.90
N ASN A 60 -2.92 -21.46 -27.21
CA ASN A 60 -4.16 -21.00 -27.83
C ASN A 60 -4.91 -22.23 -28.34
N PHE A 61 -6.20 -22.30 -28.01
CA PHE A 61 -7.07 -23.41 -28.37
C PHE A 61 -8.38 -22.87 -28.94
N HIS A 62 -9.03 -23.68 -29.76
CA HIS A 62 -10.33 -23.36 -30.31
C HIS A 62 -11.34 -24.47 -30.02
N PHE A 63 -12.62 -24.09 -29.95
CA PHE A 63 -13.73 -25.01 -29.76
C PHE A 63 -14.99 -24.47 -30.44
N GLN A 64 -16.03 -25.31 -30.53
CA GLN A 64 -17.32 -24.91 -31.06
C GLN A 64 -18.40 -24.99 -30.00
N HIS A 65 -19.28 -23.99 -29.98
CA HIS A 65 -20.47 -23.96 -29.14
C HIS A 65 -21.62 -23.34 -29.95
N GLU A 66 -22.77 -24.02 -30.00
CA GLU A 66 -23.96 -23.59 -30.77
C GLU A 66 -23.65 -23.22 -32.24
N GLY A 67 -22.77 -23.98 -32.89
CA GLY A 67 -22.39 -23.77 -34.29
C GLY A 67 -21.45 -22.57 -34.54
N LYS A 68 -21.00 -21.87 -33.49
CA LYS A 68 -20.00 -20.80 -33.57
C LYS A 68 -18.64 -21.29 -33.07
N ALA A 69 -17.58 -20.85 -33.73
CA ALA A 69 -16.21 -21.11 -33.31
C ALA A 69 -15.73 -20.05 -32.33
N TYR A 70 -15.05 -20.50 -31.27
CA TYR A 70 -14.48 -19.66 -30.22
C TYR A 70 -13.01 -19.99 -30.04
N GLN A 71 -12.23 -19.00 -29.60
CA GLN A 71 -10.81 -19.15 -29.30
C GLN A 71 -10.53 -18.61 -27.91
N ALA A 72 -9.63 -19.28 -27.20
CA ALA A 72 -9.19 -18.85 -25.88
C ALA A 72 -7.74 -19.28 -25.63
N ARG A 73 -7.20 -18.83 -24.50
CA ARG A 73 -5.80 -19.05 -24.12
C ARG A 73 -5.71 -19.64 -22.72
N ALA A 74 -4.81 -20.60 -22.55
CA ALA A 74 -4.43 -21.17 -21.27
C ALA A 74 -2.90 -21.17 -21.11
N PHE A 75 -2.43 -21.38 -19.89
CA PHE A 75 -1.02 -21.37 -19.53
C PHE A 75 -0.65 -22.62 -18.75
N LYS A 76 0.53 -23.18 -19.00
CA LYS A 76 1.08 -24.32 -18.25
C LYS A 76 2.59 -24.12 -18.07
N THR A 77 3.12 -24.53 -16.93
CA THR A 77 4.55 -24.39 -16.60
C THR A 77 5.31 -25.67 -16.87
N GLY A 78 6.50 -25.53 -17.46
CA GLY A 78 7.48 -26.61 -17.65
C GLY A 78 7.21 -27.48 -18.88
N GLN A 79 6.05 -28.11 -18.96
CA GLN A 79 5.74 -29.09 -20.02
C GLN A 79 4.97 -28.46 -21.18
N THR A 80 5.26 -28.95 -22.39
CA THR A 80 4.55 -28.65 -23.64
C THR A 80 3.64 -29.81 -24.04
N GLU A 81 2.40 -29.53 -24.42
CA GLU A 81 1.54 -30.52 -25.09
C GLU A 81 1.68 -30.46 -26.63
N PRO A 82 1.47 -31.57 -27.35
CA PRO A 82 1.45 -31.58 -28.82
C PRO A 82 0.33 -30.72 -29.41
N LEU A 83 0.56 -30.16 -30.60
CA LEU A 83 -0.48 -29.50 -31.39
C LEU A 83 -1.54 -30.51 -31.85
N GLY A 84 -2.79 -30.05 -31.97
CA GLY A 84 -3.92 -30.90 -32.35
C GLY A 84 -4.48 -31.76 -31.21
N THR A 85 -3.87 -31.71 -30.02
CA THR A 85 -4.35 -32.45 -28.85
C THR A 85 -5.73 -31.96 -28.44
N GLN A 86 -6.67 -32.89 -28.24
CA GLN A 86 -7.97 -32.60 -27.66
C GLN A 86 -7.85 -32.49 -26.14
N VAL A 87 -8.35 -31.39 -25.59
CA VAL A 87 -8.30 -31.08 -24.17
C VAL A 87 -9.67 -30.72 -23.64
N PRO A 88 -10.03 -31.17 -22.42
CA PRO A 88 -11.28 -30.79 -21.79
C PRO A 88 -11.20 -29.31 -21.39
N ILE A 89 -12.29 -28.59 -21.64
CA ILE A 89 -12.42 -27.17 -21.31
C ILE A 89 -13.64 -26.90 -20.45
N GLU A 90 -13.58 -25.78 -19.74
CA GLU A 90 -14.69 -25.13 -19.08
C GLU A 90 -14.87 -23.72 -19.67
N PHE A 91 -16.11 -23.31 -19.92
CA PHE A 91 -16.41 -21.99 -20.47
C PHE A 91 -17.73 -21.41 -19.94
N LYS A 92 -17.90 -20.10 -20.02
CA LYS A 92 -19.15 -19.43 -19.62
C LYS A 92 -20.21 -19.52 -20.72
N ALA A 93 -21.41 -19.96 -20.38
CA ALA A 93 -22.54 -20.02 -21.31
C ALA A 93 -22.88 -18.65 -21.90
N GLU A 94 -22.92 -17.62 -21.05
CA GLU A 94 -23.25 -16.23 -21.43
C GLU A 94 -22.16 -15.59 -22.30
N ASN A 95 -20.91 -16.04 -22.17
CA ASN A 95 -19.78 -15.54 -22.97
C ASN A 95 -18.73 -16.65 -23.20
N PRO A 96 -18.90 -17.48 -24.25
CA PRO A 96 -17.99 -18.60 -24.51
C PRO A 96 -16.54 -18.19 -24.86
N ASN A 97 -16.26 -16.90 -25.11
CA ASN A 97 -14.88 -16.44 -25.25
C ASN A 97 -14.07 -16.56 -23.94
N ILE A 98 -14.76 -16.63 -22.80
CA ILE A 98 -14.16 -16.91 -21.50
C ILE A 98 -14.14 -18.43 -21.32
N ALA A 99 -13.02 -19.05 -21.70
CA ALA A 99 -12.80 -20.48 -21.60
C ALA A 99 -11.41 -20.80 -21.02
N ARG A 100 -11.31 -21.91 -20.30
CA ARG A 100 -10.06 -22.44 -19.75
C ARG A 100 -9.96 -23.95 -19.98
N ILE A 101 -8.74 -24.46 -20.06
CA ILE A 101 -8.50 -25.91 -20.03
C ILE A 101 -8.68 -26.38 -18.58
N SER A 102 -9.55 -27.37 -18.35
CA SER A 102 -9.89 -27.88 -17.01
C SER A 102 -8.95 -28.99 -16.52
N GLN A 103 -8.08 -29.49 -17.41
CA GLN A 103 -7.07 -30.47 -17.07
C GLN A 103 -6.03 -29.92 -16.09
N SER A 104 -5.56 -30.78 -15.17
CA SER A 104 -4.56 -30.43 -14.16
C SER A 104 -3.28 -29.84 -14.77
N GLY A 105 -2.78 -28.78 -14.14
CA GLY A 105 -1.58 -28.05 -14.53
C GLY A 105 -1.83 -26.87 -15.49
N PHE A 106 -2.99 -26.81 -16.13
CA PHE A 106 -3.39 -25.64 -16.89
C PHE A 106 -4.00 -24.56 -16.01
N ARG A 107 -3.80 -23.31 -16.41
CA ARG A 107 -4.29 -22.10 -15.75
C ARG A 107 -4.80 -21.13 -16.80
N ALA A 108 -5.80 -20.32 -16.45
CA ALA A 108 -6.26 -19.25 -17.32
C ALA A 108 -5.42 -17.96 -17.17
N SER A 109 -4.64 -17.84 -16.09
CA SER A 109 -3.68 -16.76 -15.85
C SER A 109 -2.24 -17.20 -16.10
N THR A 110 -1.38 -16.23 -16.42
CA THR A 110 0.05 -16.45 -16.71
C THR A 110 0.81 -16.95 -15.49
N PHE A 111 0.47 -16.44 -14.31
CA PHE A 111 1.04 -16.82 -13.02
C PHE A 111 0.00 -17.54 -12.16
N GLY A 112 0.45 -18.32 -11.18
CA GLY A 112 -0.44 -18.97 -10.21
C GLY A 112 -0.78 -18.07 -9.02
N HIS A 113 -1.71 -18.53 -8.19
CA HIS A 113 -2.13 -17.85 -6.95
C HIS A 113 -0.99 -17.52 -5.99
N GLY A 114 0.13 -18.24 -6.07
CA GLY A 114 1.34 -17.94 -5.31
C GLY A 114 1.78 -16.48 -5.46
N VAL A 115 1.56 -15.85 -6.62
CA VAL A 115 1.95 -14.45 -6.87
C VAL A 115 1.13 -13.42 -6.10
N LEU A 116 -0.03 -13.79 -5.54
CA LEU A 116 -0.90 -12.89 -4.78
C LEU A 116 -0.24 -12.36 -3.49
N PHE A 117 0.88 -12.95 -3.04
CA PHE A 117 1.66 -12.41 -1.92
C PHE A 117 2.13 -10.96 -2.16
N VAL A 118 2.25 -10.52 -3.42
CA VAL A 118 2.61 -9.14 -3.77
C VAL A 118 1.59 -8.12 -3.27
N LEU A 119 0.35 -8.54 -2.95
CA LEU A 119 -0.68 -7.68 -2.34
C LEU A 119 -0.29 -7.20 -0.93
N LEU A 120 0.66 -7.87 -0.26
CA LEU A 120 1.14 -7.43 1.05
C LEU A 120 1.83 -6.06 1.00
N PHE A 121 2.48 -5.73 -0.12
CA PHE A 121 3.20 -4.46 -0.28
C PHE A 121 2.25 -3.23 -0.30
N PRO A 122 1.21 -3.14 -1.15
CA PRO A 122 0.28 -2.01 -1.08
C PRO A 122 -0.48 -1.96 0.24
N ILE A 123 -0.79 -3.11 0.87
CA ILE A 123 -1.42 -3.11 2.19
C ILE A 123 -0.50 -2.43 3.23
N ALA A 124 0.79 -2.77 3.25
CA ALA A 124 1.76 -2.12 4.14
C ALA A 124 1.87 -0.61 3.87
N GLY A 125 1.88 -0.20 2.59
CA GLY A 125 1.84 1.22 2.20
C GLY A 125 0.59 1.93 2.71
N LEU A 126 -0.57 1.31 2.54
CA LEU A 126 -1.85 1.84 3.00
C LEU A 126 -1.89 2.00 4.53
N LEU A 127 -1.36 1.03 5.28
CA LEU A 127 -1.26 1.14 6.75
C LEU A 127 -0.43 2.35 7.18
N LEU A 128 0.69 2.63 6.50
CA LEU A 128 1.53 3.80 6.76
C LEU A 128 0.80 5.12 6.45
N ILE A 129 0.02 5.16 5.37
CA ILE A 129 -0.82 6.31 5.00
C ILE A 129 -1.87 6.55 6.09
N VAL A 130 -2.60 5.50 6.48
CA VAL A 130 -3.67 5.56 7.49
C VAL A 130 -3.13 6.05 8.84
N GLN A 131 -1.99 5.49 9.29
CA GLN A 131 -1.33 5.95 10.51
C GLN A 131 -0.92 7.43 10.42
N GLY A 132 -0.37 7.84 9.28
CA GLY A 132 0.00 9.23 9.02
C GLY A 132 -1.20 10.18 9.04
N LEU A 133 -2.34 9.76 8.48
CA LEU A 133 -3.58 10.53 8.44
C LEU A 133 -4.17 10.71 9.84
N PHE A 134 -4.23 9.65 10.64
CA PHE A 134 -4.69 9.75 12.03
C PHE A 134 -3.83 10.69 12.87
N MET A 135 -2.50 10.64 12.69
CA MET A 135 -1.61 11.60 13.34
C MET A 135 -1.86 13.03 12.86
N GLY A 136 -2.05 13.24 11.55
CA GLY A 136 -2.36 14.55 10.99
C GLY A 136 -3.66 15.14 11.54
N LEU A 137 -4.73 14.33 11.64
CA LEU A 137 -6.01 14.74 12.24
C LEU A 137 -5.87 15.08 13.72
N LYS A 138 -5.08 14.29 14.48
CA LYS A 138 -4.77 14.57 15.89
C LYS A 138 -4.09 15.93 16.04
N ILE A 139 -3.07 16.20 15.23
CA ILE A 139 -2.33 17.47 15.25
C ILE A 139 -3.20 18.63 14.79
N TRP A 140 -4.01 18.46 13.74
CA TRP A 140 -4.95 19.48 13.30
C TRP A 140 -5.94 19.86 14.41
N LYS A 141 -6.50 18.87 15.12
CA LYS A 141 -7.39 19.14 16.25
C LYS A 141 -6.67 19.91 17.36
N LEU A 142 -5.43 19.54 17.66
CA LEU A 142 -4.58 20.25 18.63
C LEU A 142 -4.31 21.70 18.22
N LEU A 143 -4.02 21.97 16.94
CA LEU A 143 -3.76 23.33 16.46
C LEU A 143 -5.01 24.23 16.53
N VAL A 144 -6.21 23.66 16.35
CA VAL A 144 -7.46 24.43 16.36
C VAL A 144 -8.01 24.65 17.78
N GLN A 145 -7.90 23.65 18.65
CA GLN A 145 -8.59 23.62 19.95
C GLN A 145 -7.64 23.46 21.15
N GLY A 146 -6.34 23.35 20.90
CA GLY A 146 -5.36 23.06 21.93
C GLY A 146 -5.06 24.27 22.81
N GLN A 147 -4.62 23.97 24.03
CA GLN A 147 -4.08 24.94 24.97
C GLN A 147 -2.61 24.62 25.23
N LEU A 148 -1.83 25.67 25.52
CA LEU A 148 -0.41 25.56 25.79
C LEU A 148 -0.18 25.27 27.28
N LEU A 149 0.82 24.46 27.56
CA LEU A 149 1.28 24.14 28.91
C LEU A 149 2.80 23.95 28.89
N GLN A 150 3.50 24.65 29.78
CA GLN A 150 4.92 24.42 29.99
C GLN A 150 5.12 23.23 30.92
N VAL A 151 6.04 22.35 30.56
CA VAL A 151 6.31 21.14 31.35
C VAL A 151 7.76 20.69 31.24
N PRO A 152 8.40 20.32 32.35
CA PRO A 152 9.73 19.73 32.29
C PRO A 152 9.69 18.32 31.71
N LEU A 153 10.81 17.90 31.13
CA LEU A 153 11.03 16.51 30.78
C LEU A 153 11.06 15.63 32.03
N SER A 154 10.23 14.58 32.07
CA SER A 154 10.16 13.65 33.20
C SER A 154 11.10 12.47 33.03
N GLU A 155 11.18 11.91 31.82
CA GLU A 155 12.04 10.75 31.53
C GLU A 155 12.66 10.84 30.13
N LYS A 156 13.93 10.48 30.01
CA LYS A 156 14.64 10.24 28.74
C LYS A 156 15.18 8.82 28.72
N GLN A 157 14.66 8.00 27.81
CA GLN A 157 15.03 6.59 27.69
C GLN A 157 15.57 6.28 26.29
N ASP A 158 16.74 5.64 26.21
CA ASP A 158 17.25 5.10 24.94
C ASP A 158 16.34 3.96 24.46
N THR A 159 15.94 3.98 23.19
CA THR A 159 15.09 2.92 22.61
C THR A 159 15.88 1.74 22.04
N GLY A 160 17.21 1.81 22.03
CA GLY A 160 18.09 0.81 21.42
C GLY A 160 18.06 0.81 19.89
N THR A 161 17.44 1.82 19.29
CA THR A 161 17.31 1.97 17.83
C THR A 161 17.97 3.25 17.37
N ALA A 162 18.48 3.27 16.14
CA ALA A 162 19.12 4.45 15.57
C ALA A 162 18.66 4.68 14.12
N VAL A 163 18.70 5.95 13.70
CA VAL A 163 18.45 6.36 12.31
C VAL A 163 19.75 6.79 11.65
N LYS A 164 19.91 6.47 10.37
CA LYS A 164 21.07 6.90 9.58
C LYS A 164 20.70 8.08 8.68
N ILE A 165 21.43 9.17 8.78
CA ILE A 165 21.23 10.38 7.99
C ILE A 165 22.60 10.84 7.49
N ASN A 166 22.76 10.96 6.16
CA ASN A 166 24.02 11.38 5.52
C ASN A 166 25.26 10.58 5.98
N GLY A 167 25.11 9.28 6.22
CA GLY A 167 26.19 8.40 6.69
C GLY A 167 26.42 8.41 8.21
N ASN A 168 25.84 9.37 8.94
CA ASN A 168 25.92 9.44 10.40
C ASN A 168 24.79 8.66 11.05
N THR A 169 25.05 8.08 12.22
CA THR A 169 24.08 7.29 12.99
C THR A 169 23.64 8.10 14.20
N TYR A 170 22.33 8.36 14.31
CA TYR A 170 21.72 9.13 15.38
C TYR A 170 20.84 8.20 16.23
N PRO A 171 21.10 8.06 17.54
CA PRO A 171 20.26 7.26 18.42
C PRO A 171 18.87 7.89 18.56
N VAL A 172 17.85 7.04 18.68
CA VAL A 172 16.47 7.45 18.95
C VAL A 172 16.20 7.33 20.44
N TYR A 173 15.65 8.38 21.02
CA TYR A 173 15.24 8.40 22.42
C TYR A 173 13.72 8.48 22.53
N LYS A 174 13.19 7.90 23.59
CA LYS A 174 11.83 8.07 24.08
C LYS A 174 11.86 9.13 25.18
N LEU A 175 11.14 10.21 24.97
CA LEU A 175 10.95 11.32 25.90
C LEU A 175 9.55 11.21 26.50
N VAL A 176 9.45 11.33 27.83
CA VAL A 176 8.19 11.30 28.58
C VAL A 176 8.01 12.63 29.29
N PHE A 177 6.83 13.23 29.09
CA PHE A 177 6.43 14.48 29.73
C PHE A 177 5.19 14.22 30.60
N GLU A 178 5.31 14.45 31.90
CA GLU A 178 4.20 14.35 32.86
C GLU A 178 3.64 15.75 33.16
N TYR A 179 2.31 15.90 33.05
CA TYR A 179 1.62 17.15 33.30
C TYR A 179 0.32 16.92 34.08
N THR A 180 -0.19 17.99 34.71
CA THR A 180 -1.45 17.94 35.47
C THR A 180 -2.46 18.91 34.88
N VAL A 181 -3.67 18.43 34.59
CA VAL A 181 -4.79 19.24 34.11
C VAL A 181 -5.97 18.99 35.04
N GLN A 182 -6.52 20.05 35.63
CA GLN A 182 -7.66 19.97 36.57
C GLN A 182 -7.43 18.97 37.72
N GLY A 183 -6.20 18.89 38.24
CA GLY A 183 -5.82 17.99 39.34
C GLY A 183 -5.58 16.53 38.93
N GLN A 184 -5.78 16.16 37.66
CA GLN A 184 -5.48 14.82 37.15
C GLN A 184 -4.16 14.80 36.38
N LYS A 185 -3.32 13.80 36.67
CA LYS A 185 -2.04 13.60 35.99
C LYS A 185 -2.23 12.91 34.64
N TYR A 186 -1.48 13.37 33.66
CA TYR A 186 -1.39 12.85 32.31
C TYR A 186 0.06 12.74 31.88
N GLN A 187 0.30 11.93 30.86
CA GLN A 187 1.62 11.81 30.27
C GLN A 187 1.52 11.80 28.75
N THR A 188 2.50 12.38 28.09
CA THR A 188 2.69 12.23 26.65
C THR A 188 4.09 11.70 26.36
N VAL A 189 4.20 10.90 25.31
CA VAL A 189 5.42 10.19 24.94
C VAL A 189 5.78 10.56 23.51
N LEU A 190 7.02 11.01 23.31
CA LEU A 190 7.58 11.32 22.01
C LEU A 190 8.82 10.45 21.75
N LYS A 191 8.97 9.92 20.54
CA LYS A 191 10.19 9.25 20.10
C LYS A 191 10.87 10.10 19.05
N THR A 192 12.14 10.45 19.27
CA THR A 192 12.88 11.36 18.39
C THR A 192 14.39 11.10 18.45
N HIS A 193 15.08 11.43 17.36
CA HIS A 193 16.54 11.52 17.32
C HIS A 193 17.03 12.98 17.46
N GLU A 194 16.12 13.95 17.30
CA GLU A 194 16.40 15.39 17.40
C GLU A 194 16.25 15.86 18.86
N VAL A 195 16.91 15.18 19.80
CA VAL A 195 16.75 15.48 21.23
C VAL A 195 17.27 16.86 21.61
N GLU A 196 18.40 17.26 21.03
CA GLU A 196 19.04 18.56 21.30
C GLU A 196 18.16 19.74 20.88
N ARG A 197 17.32 19.55 19.86
CA ARG A 197 16.38 20.56 19.38
C ARG A 197 15.11 20.64 20.24
N LEU A 198 14.77 19.56 20.92
CA LEU A 198 13.53 19.40 21.70
C LEU A 198 13.75 19.56 23.20
N LEU A 199 14.95 19.93 23.63
CA LEU A 199 15.34 20.10 25.02
C LEU A 199 16.35 21.26 25.12
N ASP A 200 16.23 22.24 24.22
CA ASP A 200 17.01 23.47 24.27
C ASP A 200 16.53 24.41 25.39
N GLU A 201 15.28 24.24 25.83
CA GLU A 201 14.66 24.92 26.96
C GLU A 201 14.54 23.98 28.19
N PRO A 202 14.54 24.52 29.43
CA PRO A 202 14.37 23.69 30.64
C PRO A 202 12.94 23.13 30.79
N GLU A 203 11.96 23.79 30.18
CA GLU A 203 10.57 23.38 30.11
C GLU A 203 10.14 23.38 28.65
N GLU A 204 9.40 22.36 28.24
CA GLU A 204 8.91 22.20 26.88
C GLU A 204 7.46 22.67 26.78
N THR A 205 7.13 23.35 25.67
CA THR A 205 5.77 23.77 25.41
C THR A 205 4.97 22.59 24.84
N LEU A 206 4.05 22.05 25.63
CA LEU A 206 3.05 21.09 25.16
C LEU A 206 1.78 21.80 24.69
N LEU A 207 1.27 21.36 23.55
CA LEU A 207 -0.08 21.64 23.10
C LEU A 207 -0.97 20.45 23.47
N TYR A 208 -2.02 20.66 24.26
CA TYR A 208 -2.95 19.60 24.69
C TYR A 208 -4.42 19.98 24.45
N LEU A 209 -5.30 18.99 24.30
CA LEU A 209 -6.74 19.24 24.17
C LEU A 209 -7.43 19.31 25.56
N PRO A 210 -8.11 20.41 25.91
CA PRO A 210 -8.82 20.52 27.20
C PRO A 210 -9.92 19.48 27.38
N GLU A 211 -10.67 19.17 26.31
CA GLU A 211 -11.74 18.16 26.32
C GLU A 211 -11.20 16.72 26.48
N ASN A 212 -9.93 16.49 26.14
CA ASN A 212 -9.28 15.20 26.28
C ASN A 212 -7.76 15.38 26.49
N PRO A 213 -7.31 15.64 27.73
CA PRO A 213 -5.93 15.96 28.01
C PRO A 213 -4.92 14.86 27.68
N ARG A 214 -5.36 13.62 27.41
CA ARG A 214 -4.49 12.52 26.91
C ARG A 214 -3.95 12.81 25.50
N VAL A 215 -4.60 13.71 24.78
CA VAL A 215 -4.13 14.18 23.47
C VAL A 215 -3.27 15.41 23.73
N ALA A 216 -1.96 15.20 23.81
CA ALA A 216 -0.98 16.27 23.87
C ALA A 216 0.21 15.98 22.95
N PHE A 217 0.92 17.03 22.54
CA PHE A 217 2.08 16.96 21.66
C PHE A 217 3.01 18.16 21.88
N PRO A 218 4.34 17.97 21.96
CA PRO A 218 5.29 19.09 22.03
C PRO A 218 5.21 19.96 20.76
N VAL A 219 5.19 21.28 20.92
CA VAL A 219 5.04 22.22 19.81
C VAL A 219 6.19 22.10 18.82
N ASP A 220 7.43 22.02 19.30
CA ASP A 220 8.63 21.95 18.43
C ASP A 220 8.76 20.63 17.68
N ALA A 221 8.04 19.60 18.14
CA ALA A 221 7.95 18.31 17.48
C ALA A 221 6.91 18.28 16.35
N ILE A 222 6.05 19.31 16.22
CA ILE A 222 4.98 19.30 15.21
C ILE A 222 5.59 19.26 13.79
N PRO A 223 5.24 18.27 12.96
CA PRO A 223 5.75 18.15 11.60
C PRO A 223 5.34 19.36 10.76
N GLY A 224 6.31 20.03 10.13
CA GLY A 224 6.06 21.22 9.30
C GLY A 224 6.85 22.46 9.70
N HIS A 225 7.58 22.40 10.82
CA HIS A 225 8.35 23.52 11.37
C HIS A 225 7.47 24.76 11.54
N PHE A 226 6.68 24.73 12.61
CA PHE A 226 5.87 25.87 13.02
C PHE A 226 6.69 26.70 14.00
N SER A 227 6.62 28.02 13.85
CA SER A 227 7.03 28.96 14.89
C SER A 227 5.79 29.67 15.41
N ILE A 228 5.70 29.83 16.73
CA ILE A 228 4.69 30.68 17.35
C ILE A 228 5.21 32.11 17.30
N ASN A 229 4.49 33.00 16.63
CA ASN A 229 4.73 34.43 16.70
C ASN A 229 3.46 35.14 17.16
N GLU A 230 3.50 35.79 18.33
CA GLU A 230 2.35 36.49 18.93
C GLU A 230 1.06 35.64 19.05
N GLY A 231 1.21 34.34 19.32
CA GLY A 231 0.08 33.41 19.44
C GLY A 231 -0.49 32.91 18.11
N VAL A 232 0.12 33.27 16.97
CA VAL A 232 -0.24 32.76 15.64
C VAL A 232 0.80 31.75 15.17
N PHE A 233 0.34 30.59 14.72
CA PHE A 233 1.19 29.59 14.07
C PHE A 233 1.56 30.05 12.66
N VAL A 234 2.84 30.31 12.43
CA VAL A 234 3.36 30.66 11.09
C VAL A 234 4.04 29.45 10.47
N CYS A 235 3.60 29.08 9.27
CA CYS A 235 4.18 28.00 8.48
C CYS A 235 5.44 28.51 7.78
N GLN A 236 6.61 27.94 8.06
CA GLN A 236 7.88 28.43 7.49
C GLN A 236 8.02 28.15 5.98
N ASN A 237 7.22 27.25 5.39
CA ASN A 237 7.30 26.89 3.96
C ASN A 237 5.93 26.59 3.32
N PRO A 238 5.07 27.59 3.07
CA PRO A 238 3.72 27.39 2.53
C PRO A 238 3.70 26.81 1.10
N ALA A 239 4.73 27.09 0.28
CA ALA A 239 4.79 26.66 -1.12
C ALA A 239 5.07 25.16 -1.32
N ARG A 240 5.60 24.45 -0.30
CA ARG A 240 5.86 23.01 -0.40
C ARG A 240 4.60 22.16 -0.23
N SER A 241 3.59 22.67 0.48
CA SER A 241 2.35 21.95 0.78
C SER A 241 1.54 21.48 -0.44
N PRO A 242 1.30 22.27 -1.50
CA PRO A 242 0.55 21.79 -2.66
C PRO A 242 1.31 20.73 -3.47
N LEU A 243 2.65 20.78 -3.50
CA LEU A 243 3.48 19.78 -4.17
C LEU A 243 3.31 18.39 -3.53
N LEU A 244 3.02 18.36 -2.21
CA LEU A 244 2.78 17.11 -1.47
C LEU A 244 1.44 16.45 -1.80
N LEU A 245 0.49 17.19 -2.39
CA LEU A 245 -0.79 16.65 -2.86
C LEU A 245 -0.69 16.03 -4.26
N LEU A 246 0.39 16.29 -5.00
CA LEU A 246 0.59 15.72 -6.32
C LEU A 246 0.73 14.20 -6.27
N LEU A 247 1.45 13.66 -5.28
CA LEU A 247 1.67 12.23 -5.11
C LEU A 247 0.36 11.42 -4.97
N PRO A 248 -0.55 11.78 -4.04
CA PRO A 248 -1.86 11.12 -3.97
C PRO A 248 -2.69 11.30 -5.25
N LEU A 249 -2.67 12.47 -5.88
CA LEU A 249 -3.37 12.71 -7.15
C LEU A 249 -2.86 11.81 -8.29
N PHE A 250 -1.54 11.73 -8.47
CA PHE A 250 -0.92 10.84 -9.46
C PHE A 250 -1.21 9.38 -9.16
N SER A 251 -1.19 8.97 -7.88
CA SER A 251 -1.53 7.61 -7.49
C SER A 251 -2.97 7.25 -7.85
N GLY A 252 -3.93 8.14 -7.59
CA GLY A 252 -5.33 7.96 -7.96
C GLY A 252 -5.54 7.91 -9.47
N LEU A 253 -4.88 8.81 -10.21
CA LEU A 253 -4.92 8.83 -11.67
C LEU A 253 -4.32 7.55 -12.29
N PHE A 254 -3.22 7.06 -11.73
CA PHE A 254 -2.59 5.81 -12.16
C PHE A 254 -3.51 4.60 -11.95
N ILE A 255 -4.18 4.51 -10.80
CA ILE A 255 -5.18 3.47 -10.54
C ILE A 255 -6.32 3.53 -11.56
N SER A 256 -6.87 4.72 -11.81
CA SER A 256 -7.96 4.91 -12.78
C SER A 256 -7.54 4.50 -14.20
N LEU A 257 -6.34 4.90 -14.64
CA LEU A 257 -5.80 4.49 -15.95
C LEU A 257 -5.59 2.98 -16.05
N MET A 258 -5.11 2.34 -14.97
CA MET A 258 -4.95 0.89 -14.94
C MET A 258 -6.28 0.15 -15.09
N VAL A 259 -7.33 0.59 -14.40
CA VAL A 259 -8.67 0.00 -14.50
C VAL A 259 -9.22 0.16 -15.91
N LEU A 260 -9.10 1.36 -16.50
CA LEU A 260 -9.58 1.64 -17.85
C LEU A 260 -8.84 0.84 -18.94
N SER A 261 -7.55 0.53 -18.76
CA SER A 261 -6.77 -0.23 -19.76
C SER A 261 -7.18 -1.69 -19.93
N ARG A 262 -8.05 -2.21 -19.07
CA ARG A 262 -8.42 -3.63 -19.00
C ARG A 262 -9.93 -3.88 -19.23
N ILE A 263 -10.73 -2.82 -19.36
CA ILE A 263 -12.14 -2.85 -19.78
C ILE A 263 -12.17 -2.63 -21.30
#